data_AF-A0A2V5ZH59-F1
#
_entry.id   AF-A0A2V5ZH59-F1
#
_cell.length_a   1.000
_cell.length_b   1.000
_cell.length_c   1.000
_cell.angle_alpha   90.00
_cell.angle_beta   90.00
_cell.angle_gamma   90.00
#
_symmetry.space_group_name_H-M   'P 1'
#
loop_
_entity.id
_entity.type
_entity.pdbx_description
1 polymer ?
#
loop_
_entity_poly.entity_id
_entity_poly.type
_entity_poly.pdbx_seq_one_letter_code
_entity_poly.pdbx_strand_id
1 'polypeptide(L)'
;MSKQQLSRGIRHSDPWMKDRMERYCTLHPRSPSAVRRPQLSRRRGTFVALLGHSLENGIVGIGNTVENALRAFDLQYLRAFEPQPNGVEIVGRRF
;
A
#
# COMPACT_ATOMS: atom_id res chain seq x y z
N MET A 1 2.49 -36.42 -8.29
CA MET A 1 1.34 -35.50 -8.37
C MET A 1 1.77 -34.14 -7.83
N SER A 2 1.69 -33.12 -8.69
CA SER A 2 2.21 -31.77 -8.45
C SER A 2 1.18 -30.91 -7.70
N LYS A 3 1.58 -30.27 -6.60
CA LYS A 3 0.93 -29.06 -6.09
C LYS A 3 1.96 -27.99 -5.81
N GLN A 4 2.35 -27.37 -6.91
CA GLN A 4 2.72 -25.96 -7.09
C GLN A 4 3.08 -25.17 -5.82
N GLN A 5 4.39 -25.18 -5.59
CA GLN A 5 5.17 -24.23 -4.83
C GLN A 5 5.01 -22.81 -5.42
N LEU A 6 4.20 -21.94 -4.80
CA LEU A 6 4.12 -20.51 -5.15
C LEU A 6 4.24 -19.62 -3.90
N SER A 7 5.33 -19.78 -3.14
CA SER A 7 5.59 -18.98 -1.93
C SER A 7 7.03 -18.44 -1.92
N ARG A 8 7.50 -17.89 -3.04
CA ARG A 8 8.85 -17.31 -3.17
C ARG A 8 8.87 -15.78 -3.35
N GLY A 9 7.77 -15.09 -3.01
CA GLY A 9 7.55 -13.69 -3.43
C GLY A 9 7.55 -12.60 -2.36
N ILE A 10 7.33 -12.93 -1.08
CA ILE A 10 7.14 -11.90 -0.04
C ILE A 10 7.98 -12.29 1.17
N ARG A 11 9.19 -11.71 1.27
CA ARG A 11 9.95 -11.79 2.51
C ARG A 11 9.18 -10.97 3.54
N HIS A 12 8.83 -11.61 4.66
CA HIS A 12 8.21 -10.97 5.83
C HIS A 12 8.86 -9.61 6.12
N SER A 13 8.08 -8.62 6.54
CA SER A 13 8.57 -7.26 6.85
C SER A 13 9.84 -7.33 7.70
N ASP A 14 10.97 -6.98 7.09
CA ASP A 14 12.23 -6.85 7.79
C ASP A 14 12.01 -5.90 9.00
N PRO A 15 12.54 -6.19 10.20
CA PRO A 15 12.29 -5.38 11.41
C PRO A 15 12.54 -3.89 11.22
N TRP A 16 13.53 -3.54 10.38
CA TRP A 16 13.83 -2.14 10.04
C TRP A 16 12.71 -1.45 9.26
N MET A 17 11.96 -2.18 8.42
CA MET A 17 10.84 -1.61 7.66
C MET A 17 9.67 -1.26 8.58
N LYS A 18 9.41 -2.11 9.58
CA LYS A 18 8.39 -1.83 10.61
C LYS A 18 8.77 -0.60 11.42
N ASP A 19 10.03 -0.51 11.86
CA ASP A 19 10.52 0.65 12.59
C ASP A 19 10.39 1.96 11.78
N ARG A 20 10.73 1.94 10.49
CA ARG A 20 10.53 3.09 9.61
C ARG A 20 9.06 3.47 9.46
N MET A 21 8.17 2.48 9.33
CA MET A 21 6.73 2.72 9.32
C MET A 21 6.24 3.35 10.63
N GLU A 22 6.66 2.84 11.80
CA GLU A 22 6.28 3.43 13.09
C GLU A 22 6.75 4.88 13.23
N ARG A 23 7.98 5.19 12.80
CA ARG A 23 8.48 6.57 12.79
C ARG A 23 7.64 7.46 11.88
N TYR A 24 7.31 7.00 10.67
CA TYR A 24 6.44 7.74 9.76
C TYR A 24 5.07 8.00 10.39
N CYS A 25 4.44 6.98 10.97
CA CYS A 25 3.14 7.11 11.62
C CYS A 25 3.19 8.07 12.83
N THR A 26 4.28 8.05 13.60
CA THR A 26 4.50 8.99 14.72
C THR A 26 4.61 10.43 14.24
N LEU A 27 5.32 10.66 13.12
CA LEU A 27 5.46 11.99 12.51
C LEU A 27 4.17 12.46 11.81
N HIS A 28 3.33 11.52 11.38
CA HIS A 28 2.10 11.78 10.62
C HIS A 28 0.89 11.07 11.24
N PRO A 29 0.48 11.40 12.48
CA PRO A 29 -0.49 10.61 13.25
C PRO A 29 -1.90 10.58 12.65
N ARG A 30 -2.24 11.53 11.77
CA ARG A 30 -3.53 11.62 11.07
C ARG A 30 -3.48 11.14 9.61
N SER A 31 -2.34 10.63 9.16
CA SER A 31 -2.22 10.09 7.80
C SER A 31 -3.02 8.80 7.63
N PRO A 32 -3.48 8.48 6.41
CA PRO A 32 -4.06 7.17 6.11
C PRO A 32 -3.15 6.01 6.53
N SER A 33 -1.82 6.12 6.38
CA SER A 33 -0.86 5.12 6.80
C SER A 33 -0.89 4.85 8.31
N ALA A 34 -1.01 5.89 9.13
CA ALA A 34 -1.11 5.75 10.59
C ALA A 34 -2.41 5.06 11.03
N VAL A 35 -3.51 5.36 10.34
CA VAL A 35 -4.85 4.85 10.68
C VAL A 35 -5.09 3.45 10.12
N ARG A 36 -4.73 3.22 8.85
CA ARG A 36 -5.06 2.00 8.09
C ARG A 36 -3.98 0.95 8.12
N ARG A 37 -2.76 1.32 8.51
CA ARG A 37 -1.62 0.41 8.67
C ARG A 37 -1.44 -0.52 7.45
N PRO A 38 -1.17 0.01 6.23
CA PRO A 38 -1.05 -0.80 5.03
C PRO A 38 0.06 -1.86 5.14
N GLN A 39 -0.12 -2.98 4.46
CA GLN A 39 0.90 -4.03 4.38
C GLN A 39 2.12 -3.51 3.62
N LEU A 40 3.28 -3.56 4.27
CA LEU A 40 4.53 -3.08 3.70
C LEU A 40 5.39 -4.26 3.23
N SER A 41 5.73 -4.25 1.95
CA SER A 41 6.57 -5.27 1.30
C SER A 41 7.68 -4.63 0.46
N ARG A 42 8.69 -5.44 0.12
CA ARG A 42 9.82 -5.02 -0.72
C ARG A 42 10.03 -5.99 -1.87
N ARG A 43 10.07 -5.47 -3.09
CA ARG A 43 10.32 -6.24 -4.32
C ARG A 43 11.38 -5.56 -5.16
N ARG A 44 12.51 -6.23 -5.40
CA ARG A 44 13.62 -5.74 -6.26
C ARG A 44 14.10 -4.31 -5.94
N GLY A 45 14.12 -3.94 -4.65
CA GLY A 45 14.54 -2.59 -4.21
C GLY A 45 13.40 -1.55 -4.17
N THR A 46 12.22 -1.91 -4.64
CA THR A 46 11.01 -1.08 -4.53
C THR A 46 10.19 -1.47 -3.30
N PHE A 47 9.70 -0.48 -2.57
CA PHE A 47 8.80 -0.64 -1.44
C PHE A 47 7.37 -0.44 -1.90
N VAL A 48 6.48 -1.29 -1.39
CA VAL A 48 5.06 -1.28 -1.72
C VAL A 48 4.27 -1.27 -0.42
N ALA A 49 3.42 -0.26 -0.26
CA ALA A 49 2.41 -0.16 0.78
C ALA A 49 1.05 -0.49 0.16
N LEU A 50 0.41 -1.56 0.63
CA LEU A 50 -0.84 -2.07 0.08
C LEU A 50 -1.93 -2.12 1.16
N LEU A 51 -3.09 -1.56 0.85
CA LEU A 51 -4.34 -1.83 1.57
C LEU A 51 -5.32 -2.53 0.63
N GLY A 52 -5.64 -3.79 0.91
CA GLY A 52 -6.54 -4.61 0.10
C GLY A 52 -5.99 -6.01 -0.16
N HIS A 53 -6.76 -6.84 -0.87
CA HIS A 53 -6.40 -8.23 -1.15
C HIS A 53 -5.37 -8.41 -2.27
N SER A 54 -5.27 -7.44 -3.20
CA SER A 54 -4.36 -7.49 -4.34
C SER A 54 -3.95 -6.08 -4.78
N LEU A 55 -2.92 -6.00 -5.62
CA LEU A 55 -2.49 -4.72 -6.20
C LEU A 55 -3.54 -4.13 -7.16
N GLU A 56 -4.37 -4.97 -7.78
CA GLU A 56 -5.37 -4.56 -8.77
C GLU A 56 -6.61 -3.95 -8.12
N ASN A 57 -7.04 -4.50 -6.98
CA ASN A 57 -8.27 -4.11 -6.30
C ASN A 57 -8.01 -3.37 -4.96
N GLY A 58 -6.76 -3.02 -4.69
CA GLY A 58 -6.32 -2.36 -3.47
C GLY A 58 -5.78 -0.95 -3.71
N ILE A 59 -5.58 -0.21 -2.63
CA ILE A 59 -4.89 1.09 -2.66
C ILE A 59 -3.41 0.82 -2.49
N VAL A 60 -2.61 1.30 -3.45
CA VAL A 60 -1.18 1.00 -3.53
C VAL A 60 -0.35 2.27 -3.53
N GLY A 61 0.63 2.33 -2.64
CA GLY A 61 1.74 3.28 -2.68
C GLY A 61 3.04 2.57 -3.05
N ILE A 62 3.82 3.18 -3.95
CA ILE A 62 5.09 2.62 -4.44
C ILE A 62 6.19 3.66 -4.24
N GLY A 63 7.35 3.24 -3.73
CA GLY A 63 8.49 4.12 -3.52
C GLY A 63 9.83 3.40 -3.51
N ASN A 64 10.92 4.16 -3.66
CA ASN A 64 12.29 3.67 -3.47
C ASN A 64 12.73 3.66 -1.99
N THR A 65 11.90 4.22 -1.09
CA THR A 65 12.03 4.13 0.36
C THR A 65 10.68 3.78 0.99
N VAL A 66 10.70 3.39 2.27
CA VAL A 66 9.48 3.13 3.04
C VAL A 66 8.60 4.38 3.10
N GLU A 67 9.18 5.55 3.40
CA GLU A 67 8.44 6.82 3.53
C GLU A 67 7.81 7.24 2.21
N ASN A 68 8.50 7.06 1.09
CA ASN A 68 7.96 7.39 -0.23
C ASN A 68 6.79 6.48 -0.59
N ALA A 69 6.87 5.19 -0.27
CA ALA A 69 5.76 4.27 -0.47
C ALA A 69 4.55 4.63 0.40
N LEU A 70 4.76 4.97 1.69
CA LEU A 70 3.69 5.38 2.60
C LEU A 70 3.05 6.72 2.19
N ARG A 71 3.86 7.71 1.80
CA ARG A 71 3.38 8.99 1.27
C ARG A 71 2.55 8.79 0.00
N ALA A 72 3.03 7.97 -0.93
CA ALA A 72 2.29 7.65 -2.14
C ALA A 72 0.95 6.97 -1.81
N PHE A 73 0.96 6.04 -0.85
CA PHE A 73 -0.25 5.39 -0.35
C PHE A 73 -1.23 6.41 0.24
N ASP A 74 -0.76 7.34 1.09
CA ASP A 74 -1.61 8.36 1.71
C ASP A 74 -2.32 9.22 0.65
N LEU A 75 -1.60 9.65 -0.38
CA LEU A 75 -2.16 10.43 -1.49
C LEU A 75 -3.20 9.64 -2.27
N GLN A 76 -2.91 8.38 -2.61
CA GLN A 76 -3.86 7.53 -3.34
C GLN A 76 -5.09 7.20 -2.51
N TYR A 77 -4.91 7.02 -1.20
CA TYR A 77 -6.02 6.81 -0.28
C TYR A 77 -6.94 8.04 -0.28
N LEU A 78 -6.40 9.24 -0.10
CA LEU A 78 -7.23 10.45 -0.09
C LEU A 78 -7.97 10.64 -1.41
N ARG A 79 -7.30 10.46 -2.55
CA ARG A 79 -7.91 10.54 -3.89
C ARG A 79 -9.07 9.56 -4.09
N ALA A 80 -8.97 8.36 -3.53
CA ALA A 80 -10.04 7.36 -3.62
C ALA A 80 -11.33 7.81 -2.89
N PHE A 81 -11.23 8.77 -1.96
CA PHE A 81 -12.35 9.32 -1.20
C PHE A 81 -12.63 10.79 -1.51
N GLU A 82 -11.84 11.43 -2.38
CA GLU A 82 -12.16 12.76 -2.86
C GLU A 82 -13.43 12.67 -3.74
N PRO A 83 -14.44 13.52 -3.48
CA PRO A 83 -15.60 13.59 -4.35
C PRO A 83 -15.11 13.99 -5.74
N GLN A 84 -15.27 13.11 -6.72
CA GLN A 84 -14.94 13.45 -8.09
C GLN A 84 -15.77 14.66 -8.50
N PRO A 85 -15.17 15.77 -8.92
CA PRO A 85 -15.93 16.90 -9.43
C PRO A 85 -16.58 16.44 -10.74
N ASN A 86 -17.85 16.06 -10.63
CA ASN A 86 -18.82 15.91 -11.71
C ASN A 86 -18.68 14.62 -12.54
N GLY A 87 -19.45 13.59 -12.16
CA GLY A 87 -20.20 12.76 -13.10
C GLY A 87 -19.42 12.06 -14.21
N VAL A 88 -18.25 11.48 -13.93
CA VAL A 88 -17.77 10.35 -14.72
C VAL A 88 -17.93 9.12 -13.85
N GLU A 89 -18.99 8.35 -14.11
CA GLU A 89 -19.12 6.99 -13.65
C GLU A 89 -17.85 6.24 -14.04
N ILE A 90 -16.92 6.07 -13.10
CA ILE A 90 -16.05 4.90 -13.16
C ILE A 90 -16.99 3.76 -12.83
N VAL A 91 -17.66 3.27 -13.87
CA VAL A 91 -18.39 2.01 -13.91
C VAL A 91 -17.59 1.05 -13.06
N GLY A 92 -18.19 0.66 -11.94
CA GLY A 92 -17.65 -0.38 -11.10
C GLY A 92 -17.31 -1.54 -12.02
N ARG A 93 -16.01 -1.82 -12.19
CA ARG A 93 -15.57 -3.08 -12.76
C ARG A 93 -15.83 -4.14 -11.71
N ARG A 94 -17.09 -4.58 -11.65
CA ARG A 94 -17.42 -5.96 -11.29
C ARG A 94 -16.72 -6.85 -12.30
N PHE A 95 -15.72 -7.61 -11.87
CA PHE A 95 -15.42 -8.96 -12.34
C PHE A 95 -14.75 -9.72 -11.20
#